data_AF-A0A378YNR4-F1
#
_entry.id   AF-A0A378YNR4-F1
#
_cell.length_a   1.000
_cell.length_b   1.000
_cell.length_c   1.000
_cell.angle_alpha   90.00
_cell.angle_beta   90.00
_cell.angle_gamma   90.00
#
_symmetry.space_group_name_H-M   'P 1'
#
loop_
_entity.id
_entity.type
_entity.pdbx_description
1 polymer ?
#
loop_
_entity_poly.entity_id
_entity_poly.type
_entity_poly.pdbx_seq_one_letter_code
_entity_poly.pdbx_strand_id
1 'polypeptide(L)'
;MTITLRRASGALALMLALTFATSAGAAPAADARADAPMAPRPVQDPHGTRGLRDQPPPPPGMGGRFGGPAFAAIRTIEEIAHLYRAGGHPENVLPFYRETLGQTHDPILRHHLREAIAREELKPADTTAAIATLRAQLSEDLAAMPTPDSRRR
;
A
#
# COMPACT_ATOMS: atom_id res chain seq x y z
N MET A 1 -9.85 -7.04 -60.15
CA MET A 1 -10.92 -6.13 -59.67
C MET A 1 -11.13 -6.37 -58.17
N THR A 2 -11.50 -5.31 -57.43
CA THR A 2 -11.78 -5.17 -55.96
C THR A 2 -10.57 -5.37 -55.02
N ILE A 3 -9.84 -4.36 -54.48
CA ILE A 3 -10.15 -3.15 -53.66
C ILE A 3 -10.09 -3.41 -52.12
N THR A 4 -8.96 -2.99 -51.50
CA THR A 4 -8.80 -2.28 -50.20
C THR A 4 -9.16 -2.98 -48.86
N LEU A 5 -8.60 -2.72 -47.67
CA LEU A 5 -7.53 -1.86 -47.14
C LEU A 5 -7.59 -1.89 -45.58
N ARG A 6 -6.43 -1.69 -44.93
CA ARG A 6 -6.21 -1.15 -43.56
C ARG A 6 -6.64 -1.99 -42.33
N ARG A 7 -5.67 -2.17 -41.43
CA ARG A 7 -5.51 -1.26 -40.29
C ARG A 7 -4.06 -1.27 -39.77
N ALA A 8 -3.50 -0.07 -39.74
CA ALA A 8 -2.28 0.26 -39.03
C ALA A 8 -2.60 0.53 -37.56
N SER A 9 -1.76 0.02 -36.66
CA SER A 9 -1.63 0.44 -35.27
C SER A 9 -0.11 0.44 -35.03
N GLY A 10 0.60 1.56 -35.06
CA GLY A 10 0.37 2.76 -34.27
C GLY A 10 1.41 2.75 -33.15
N ALA A 11 2.67 3.01 -33.50
CA ALA A 11 3.77 3.13 -32.54
C ALA A 11 3.57 4.43 -31.74
N LEU A 12 3.46 4.33 -30.42
CA LEU A 12 3.43 5.49 -29.53
C LEU A 12 4.75 5.57 -28.77
N ALA A 13 5.71 6.27 -29.36
CA ALA A 13 6.89 6.75 -28.66
C ALA A 13 6.49 8.01 -27.87
N LEU A 14 6.73 8.03 -26.56
CA LEU A 14 6.63 9.24 -25.77
C LEU A 14 7.99 9.53 -25.12
N MET A 15 8.81 10.28 -25.84
CA MET A 15 9.92 11.05 -25.30
C MET A 15 9.35 12.30 -24.64
N LEU A 16 9.68 12.56 -23.38
CA LEU A 16 9.63 13.93 -22.86
C LEU A 16 10.75 14.12 -21.83
N ALA A 17 11.82 14.76 -22.28
CA ALA A 17 12.78 15.42 -21.43
C ALA A 17 12.22 16.76 -21.00
N LEU A 18 12.25 17.08 -19.71
CA LEU A 18 12.19 18.47 -19.27
C LEU A 18 12.99 18.68 -17.99
N THR A 19 14.16 19.29 -18.19
CA THR A 19 15.01 19.93 -17.20
C THR A 19 14.25 21.11 -16.56
N PHE A 20 14.28 21.25 -15.24
CA PHE A 20 14.09 22.56 -14.62
C PHE A 20 15.03 22.76 -13.44
N ALA A 21 15.66 23.93 -13.47
CA ALA A 21 16.73 24.38 -12.60
C ALA A 21 16.21 24.93 -11.26
N THR A 22 17.13 24.90 -10.30
CA THR A 22 17.15 25.46 -8.94
C THR A 22 16.55 26.85 -8.72
N SER A 23 16.00 27.06 -7.52
CA SER A 23 16.10 28.34 -6.80
C SER A 23 16.15 28.11 -5.28
N ALA A 24 17.23 28.59 -4.66
CA ALA A 24 17.48 28.60 -3.22
C ALA A 24 16.64 29.65 -2.48
N GLY A 25 16.36 29.42 -1.20
CA GLY A 25 15.80 30.42 -0.28
C GLY A 25 15.98 29.98 1.17
N ALA A 26 16.79 30.74 1.91
CA ALA A 26 17.30 30.44 3.26
C ALA A 26 16.28 30.62 4.40
N ALA A 27 16.55 29.95 5.52
CA ALA A 27 15.92 30.09 6.86
C ALA A 27 16.37 31.39 7.60
N PRO A 28 16.10 31.60 8.91
CA PRO A 28 14.95 31.30 9.78
C PRO A 28 14.41 32.58 10.48
N ALA A 29 13.28 32.51 11.21
CA ALA A 29 12.96 33.49 12.26
C ALA A 29 12.16 32.83 13.38
N ALA A 30 12.77 32.81 14.57
CA ALA A 30 12.17 32.42 15.82
C ALA A 30 11.13 33.44 16.25
N ASP A 31 10.00 32.98 16.80
CA ASP A 31 9.16 33.82 17.63
C ASP A 31 8.74 33.04 18.88
N ALA A 32 9.28 33.50 20.00
CA ALA A 32 9.08 32.96 21.33
C ALA A 32 7.68 33.34 21.82
N ARG A 33 6.88 32.33 22.17
CA ARG A 33 5.67 32.54 22.97
C ARG A 33 5.69 31.65 24.21
N ALA A 34 6.08 32.31 25.30
CA ALA A 34 5.56 32.21 26.66
C ALA A 34 5.36 30.79 27.24
N ASP A 35 6.28 30.46 28.14
CA ASP A 35 6.11 29.51 29.24
C ASP A 35 4.78 29.75 29.99
N ALA A 36 3.89 28.76 29.91
CA ALA A 36 2.87 28.52 30.91
C ALA A 36 3.07 27.06 31.40
N PRO A 37 3.22 26.79 32.70
CA PRO A 37 3.42 25.44 33.19
C PRO A 37 2.13 24.64 33.01
N MET A 38 2.08 23.86 31.93
CA MET A 38 1.04 22.86 31.70
C MET A 38 1.28 21.71 32.68
N ALA A 39 0.32 21.48 33.58
CA ALA A 39 0.30 20.30 34.44
C ALA A 39 0.58 19.03 33.61
N PRO A 40 1.37 18.05 34.12
CA PRO A 40 1.74 16.88 33.36
C PRO A 40 0.47 16.10 32.97
N ARG A 41 0.13 16.16 31.68
CA ARG A 41 -0.81 15.21 31.09
C ARG A 41 -0.15 13.83 31.12
N PRO A 42 -0.84 12.76 31.52
CA PRO A 42 -0.31 11.42 31.38
C PRO A 42 -0.01 11.19 29.90
N VAL A 43 1.27 11.01 29.59
CA VAL A 43 1.73 10.59 28.26
C VAL A 43 1.17 9.19 28.06
N GLN A 44 0.16 9.04 27.21
CA GLN A 44 -0.15 7.74 26.63
C GLN A 44 0.94 7.47 25.60
N ASP A 45 1.96 6.72 26.00
CA ASP A 45 2.94 6.13 25.09
C ASP A 45 2.22 5.32 23.99
N PRO A 46 2.38 5.64 22.69
CA PRO A 46 1.82 4.80 21.63
C PRO A 46 2.64 3.51 21.39
N HIS A 47 3.78 3.34 22.07
CA HIS A 47 4.68 2.22 21.85
C HIS A 47 5.12 1.57 23.17
N GLY A 48 4.13 1.08 23.91
CA GLY A 48 4.35 0.14 25.02
C GLY A 48 4.53 -1.28 24.50
N THR A 49 5.73 -1.63 24.01
CA THR A 49 6.18 -3.04 23.90
C THR A 49 6.45 -3.62 25.30
N ARG A 50 5.48 -3.52 26.20
CA ARG A 50 5.55 -4.04 27.57
C ARG A 50 4.22 -4.64 28.07
N GLY A 51 3.27 -4.90 27.17
CA GLY A 51 1.95 -5.48 27.52
C GLY A 51 1.70 -6.91 27.04
N LEU A 52 2.58 -7.53 26.24
CA LEU A 52 2.25 -8.84 25.64
C LEU A 52 2.35 -10.03 26.62
N ARG A 53 2.98 -9.85 27.80
CA ARG A 53 3.17 -10.96 28.76
C ARG A 53 2.04 -11.12 29.78
N ASP A 54 1.20 -10.10 29.97
CA ASP A 54 0.16 -10.12 31.03
C ASP A 54 -1.26 -10.10 30.47
N GLN A 55 -1.43 -10.26 29.16
CA GLN A 55 -2.75 -10.39 28.57
C GLN A 55 -3.27 -11.82 28.82
N PRO A 56 -4.44 -11.99 29.46
CA PRO A 56 -5.02 -13.32 29.63
C PRO A 56 -5.15 -14.00 28.26
N PRO A 57 -4.89 -15.32 28.17
CA PRO A 57 -5.03 -16.02 26.91
C PRO A 57 -6.43 -15.75 26.34
N PRO A 58 -6.55 -15.43 25.04
CA PRO A 58 -7.85 -15.21 24.43
C PRO A 58 -8.74 -16.44 24.70
N PRO A 59 -10.03 -16.26 25.00
CA PRO A 59 -10.90 -17.36 25.36
C PRO A 59 -10.86 -18.45 24.28
N PRO A 60 -10.86 -19.75 24.66
CA PRO A 60 -10.87 -20.85 23.70
C PRO A 60 -12.06 -20.68 22.74
N GLY A 61 -11.77 -20.52 21.45
CA GLY A 61 -12.80 -20.30 20.41
C GLY A 61 -12.81 -18.90 19.78
N MET A 62 -12.08 -17.91 20.33
CA MET A 62 -11.98 -16.57 19.72
C MET A 62 -10.85 -16.41 18.68
N GLY A 63 -9.98 -17.42 18.54
CA GLY A 63 -8.92 -17.42 17.52
C GLY A 63 -9.36 -17.90 16.13
N GLY A 64 -10.59 -18.38 15.97
CA GLY A 64 -11.04 -19.07 14.76
C GLY A 64 -11.68 -18.19 13.68
N ARG A 65 -11.91 -16.90 13.93
CA ARG A 65 -12.67 -16.02 13.00
C ARG A 65 -11.81 -15.08 12.14
N PHE A 66 -10.53 -14.89 12.47
CA PHE A 66 -9.62 -13.98 11.75
C PHE A 66 -8.35 -14.71 11.25
N GLY A 67 -8.46 -15.99 10.88
CA GLY A 67 -7.31 -16.88 10.68
C GLY A 67 -7.40 -17.80 9.47
N GLY A 68 -7.80 -17.27 8.31
CA GLY A 68 -7.78 -18.04 7.06
C GLY A 68 -6.37 -18.15 6.45
N PRO A 69 -6.13 -19.08 5.51
CA PRO A 69 -4.84 -19.22 4.81
C PRO A 69 -4.36 -17.91 4.18
N ALA A 70 -5.28 -17.09 3.64
CA ALA A 70 -4.97 -15.76 3.12
C ALA A 70 -4.40 -14.81 4.20
N PHE A 71 -4.96 -14.82 5.42
CA PHE A 71 -4.45 -14.01 6.53
C PHE A 71 -3.08 -14.47 7.02
N ALA A 72 -2.85 -15.79 7.05
CA ALA A 72 -1.53 -16.33 7.37
C ALA A 72 -0.48 -15.87 6.33
N ALA A 73 -0.83 -15.93 5.05
CA ALA A 73 0.02 -15.43 3.97
C ALA A 73 0.28 -13.92 4.07
N ILE A 74 -0.74 -13.09 4.37
CA ILE A 74 -0.57 -11.65 4.62
C ILE A 74 0.46 -11.41 5.72
N ARG A 75 0.36 -12.12 6.85
CA ARG A 75 1.31 -11.98 7.95
C ARG A 75 2.74 -12.29 7.50
N THR A 76 2.93 -13.37 6.75
CA THR A 76 4.26 -13.72 6.21
C THR A 76 4.78 -12.69 5.22
N ILE A 77 3.94 -12.16 4.34
CA ILE A 77 4.29 -11.10 3.38
C ILE A 77 4.77 -9.85 4.12
N GLU A 78 4.04 -9.41 5.15
CA GLU A 78 4.43 -8.24 5.94
C GLU A 78 5.70 -8.46 6.76
N GLU A 79 5.90 -9.66 7.30
CA GLU A 79 7.14 -10.03 7.98
C GLU A 79 8.34 -9.95 7.03
N ILE A 80 8.22 -10.49 5.80
CA ILE A 80 9.29 -10.40 4.79
C ILE A 80 9.59 -8.94 4.44
N ALA A 81 8.55 -8.13 4.20
CA ALA A 81 8.73 -6.71 3.94
C ALA A 81 9.37 -5.96 5.12
N HIS A 82 9.01 -6.31 6.35
CA HIS A 82 9.66 -5.79 7.55
C HIS A 82 11.14 -6.17 7.59
N LEU A 83 11.49 -7.43 7.30
CA LEU A 83 12.87 -7.90 7.28
C LEU A 83 13.70 -7.21 6.19
N TYR A 84 13.15 -6.95 5.00
CA TYR A 84 13.83 -6.14 3.99
C TYR A 84 14.18 -4.74 4.51
N ARG A 85 13.21 -4.07 5.15
CA ARG A 85 13.43 -2.73 5.72
C ARG A 85 14.45 -2.76 6.86
N ALA A 86 14.32 -3.72 7.78
CA ALA A 86 15.23 -3.88 8.92
C ALA A 86 16.65 -4.25 8.49
N GLY A 87 16.80 -5.01 7.40
CA GLY A 87 18.08 -5.37 6.80
C GLY A 87 18.72 -4.27 5.95
N GLY A 88 18.12 -3.08 5.85
CA GLY A 88 18.67 -1.96 5.09
C GLY A 88 18.41 -2.04 3.58
N HIS A 89 17.43 -2.83 3.16
CA HIS A 89 17.04 -3.04 1.76
C HIS A 89 15.59 -2.64 1.46
N PRO A 90 15.14 -1.41 1.80
CA PRO A 90 13.77 -0.97 1.54
C PRO A 90 13.43 -0.96 0.04
N GLU A 91 14.42 -0.83 -0.84
CA GLU A 91 14.26 -0.88 -2.30
C GLU A 91 13.72 -2.22 -2.81
N ASN A 92 13.90 -3.30 -2.05
CA ASN A 92 13.45 -4.64 -2.44
C ASN A 92 11.97 -4.91 -2.09
N VAL A 93 11.35 -4.06 -1.26
CA VAL A 93 9.96 -4.26 -0.81
C VAL A 93 8.98 -4.11 -1.97
N LEU A 94 9.11 -3.07 -2.79
CA LEU A 94 8.19 -2.82 -3.90
C LEU A 94 8.28 -3.89 -5.01
N PRO A 95 9.48 -4.31 -5.47
CA PRO A 95 9.62 -5.46 -6.37
C PRO A 95 9.02 -6.75 -5.79
N PHE A 96 9.27 -7.04 -4.51
CA PHE A 96 8.73 -8.22 -3.82
C PHE A 96 7.19 -8.25 -3.82
N TYR A 97 6.54 -7.13 -3.50
CA TYR A 97 5.07 -7.05 -3.54
C TYR A 97 4.53 -7.26 -4.96
N ARG A 98 5.17 -6.66 -5.98
CA ARG A 98 4.77 -6.81 -7.39
C ARG A 98 4.92 -8.25 -7.87
N GLU A 99 6.02 -8.91 -7.54
CA GLU A 99 6.25 -10.32 -7.86
C GLU A 99 5.18 -11.21 -7.19
N THR A 100 4.95 -11.02 -5.89
CA THR A 100 3.94 -11.78 -5.14
C THR A 100 2.54 -11.57 -5.71
N LEU A 101 2.19 -10.35 -6.12
CA LEU A 101 0.91 -10.04 -6.78
C LEU A 101 0.73 -10.79 -8.10
N GLY A 102 1.82 -11.01 -8.85
CA GLY A 102 1.81 -11.81 -10.07
C GLY A 102 1.62 -13.31 -9.84
N GLN A 103 1.90 -13.81 -8.63
CA GLN A 103 1.81 -15.23 -8.29
C GLN A 103 0.44 -15.63 -7.69
N THR A 104 -0.27 -14.68 -7.07
CA THR A 104 -1.53 -14.96 -6.36
C THR A 104 -2.79 -14.62 -7.17
N HIS A 105 -3.78 -15.51 -7.08
CA HIS A 105 -5.14 -15.34 -7.61
C HIS A 105 -6.18 -15.12 -6.51
N ASP A 106 -5.78 -15.20 -5.23
CA ASP A 106 -6.70 -15.03 -4.11
C ASP A 106 -7.12 -13.55 -3.98
N PRO A 107 -8.42 -13.23 -3.95
CA PRO A 107 -8.90 -11.84 -3.97
C PRO A 107 -8.49 -11.06 -2.72
N ILE A 108 -8.38 -11.71 -1.55
CA ILE A 108 -7.99 -11.05 -0.30
C ILE A 108 -6.51 -10.65 -0.38
N LEU A 109 -5.65 -11.56 -0.85
CA LEU A 109 -4.22 -11.27 -1.03
C LEU A 109 -3.98 -10.22 -2.11
N ARG A 110 -4.71 -10.28 -3.23
CA ARG A 110 -4.58 -9.30 -4.30
C ARG A 110 -4.97 -7.90 -3.84
N HIS A 111 -6.06 -7.78 -3.09
CA HIS A 111 -6.45 -6.53 -2.46
C HIS A 111 -5.35 -5.97 -1.55
N HIS A 112 -4.89 -6.78 -0.59
CA HIS A 112 -3.84 -6.40 0.34
C HIS A 112 -2.55 -5.94 -0.36
N LEU A 113 -2.08 -6.71 -1.33
CA LEU A 113 -0.84 -6.42 -2.07
C LEU A 113 -0.95 -5.14 -2.90
N ARG A 114 -2.09 -4.89 -3.55
CA ARG A 114 -2.28 -3.64 -4.30
C ARG A 114 -2.27 -2.42 -3.40
N GLU A 115 -2.91 -2.50 -2.23
CA GLU A 115 -2.80 -1.40 -1.26
C GLU A 115 -1.37 -1.19 -0.76
N ALA A 116 -0.64 -2.27 -0.47
CA ALA A 116 0.75 -2.20 -0.03
C ALA A 116 1.66 -1.59 -1.10
N ILE A 117 1.47 -1.97 -2.37
CA ILE A 117 2.18 -1.39 -3.52
C ILE A 117 1.90 0.11 -3.62
N ALA A 118 0.63 0.53 -3.56
CA ALA A 118 0.28 1.94 -3.64
C ALA A 118 0.95 2.76 -2.52
N ARG A 119 1.02 2.22 -1.29
CA ARG A 119 1.71 2.87 -0.17
C ARG A 119 3.23 2.99 -0.39
N GLU A 120 3.88 2.01 -1.00
CA GLU A 120 5.31 2.10 -1.30
C GLU A 120 5.63 2.93 -2.55
N GLU A 121 4.73 3.03 -3.52
CA GLU A 121 4.88 3.95 -4.65
C GLU A 121 4.89 5.42 -4.20
N LEU A 122 4.22 5.73 -3.08
CA LEU A 122 4.32 7.04 -2.42
C LEU A 122 5.71 7.31 -1.80
N LYS A 123 6.66 6.38 -1.87
CA LYS A 123 8.04 6.51 -1.37
C LYS A 123 9.03 6.14 -2.51
N PRO A 124 9.32 7.04 -3.46
CA PRO A 124 9.53 8.48 -3.29
C PRO A 124 8.51 9.36 -4.04
N ALA A 125 7.29 9.45 -3.52
CA ALA A 125 6.19 10.32 -3.96
C ALA A 125 5.66 10.11 -5.39
N ASP A 126 5.73 8.90 -5.95
CA ASP A 126 5.06 8.58 -7.24
C ASP A 126 3.56 8.38 -7.03
N THR A 127 2.87 9.52 -6.89
CA THR A 127 1.42 9.57 -6.71
C THR A 127 0.68 9.00 -7.92
N THR A 128 1.26 9.12 -9.13
CA THR A 128 0.63 8.65 -10.36
C THR A 128 0.58 7.12 -10.39
N ALA A 129 1.70 6.47 -10.06
CA ALA A 129 1.75 5.01 -9.95
C ALA A 129 0.77 4.50 -8.87
N ALA A 130 0.78 5.12 -7.68
CA ALA A 130 -0.12 4.74 -6.58
C ALA A 130 -1.61 4.83 -7.00
N ILE A 131 -2.01 5.92 -7.67
CA ILE A 131 -3.37 6.08 -8.20
C ILE A 131 -3.70 5.01 -9.24
N ALA A 132 -2.76 4.68 -10.13
CA ALA A 132 -2.96 3.64 -11.13
C ALA A 132 -3.19 2.27 -10.47
N THR A 133 -2.40 1.93 -9.44
CA THR A 133 -2.53 0.71 -8.66
C THR A 133 -3.90 0.63 -7.96
N LEU A 134 -4.35 1.71 -7.32
CA LEU A 134 -5.65 1.75 -6.66
C LEU A 134 -6.83 1.67 -7.64
N ARG A 135 -6.71 2.28 -8.83
CA ARG A 135 -7.73 2.15 -9.89
C ARG A 135 -7.84 0.71 -10.39
N ALA A 136 -6.71 0.02 -10.53
CA ALA A 136 -6.73 -1.40 -10.88
C ALA A 136 -7.43 -2.23 -9.79
N GLN A 137 -7.15 -1.97 -8.51
CA GLN A 137 -7.86 -2.63 -7.41
C GLN A 137 -9.37 -2.38 -7.46
N LEU A 138 -9.78 -1.11 -7.59
CA LEU A 138 -11.18 -0.74 -7.68
C LEU A 138 -11.89 -1.46 -8.83
N SER A 139 -11.24 -1.56 -10.00
CA SER A 139 -11.83 -2.28 -11.14
C SER A 139 -12.07 -3.77 -10.86
N GLU A 140 -11.18 -4.41 -10.10
CA GLU A 140 -11.32 -5.82 -9.71
C GLU A 140 -12.41 -5.99 -8.64
N ASP A 141 -12.46 -5.11 -7.64
CA ASP A 141 -13.50 -5.15 -6.60
C ASP A 141 -14.89 -4.94 -7.19
N LEU A 142 -15.03 -4.00 -8.13
CA LEU A 142 -16.30 -3.76 -8.83
C LEU A 142 -16.73 -4.97 -9.67
N ALA A 143 -15.78 -5.68 -10.30
CA ALA A 143 -16.06 -6.90 -11.07
C ALA A 143 -16.44 -8.09 -10.17
N ALA A 144 -15.95 -8.13 -8.93
CA ALA A 144 -16.28 -9.16 -7.94
C ALA A 144 -17.62 -8.93 -7.23
N MET A 145 -18.23 -7.74 -7.37
CA MET A 145 -19.52 -7.46 -6.75
C MET A 145 -20.63 -8.33 -7.36
N PRO A 146 -21.50 -8.95 -6.55
CA PRO A 146 -22.63 -9.70 -7.06
C PRO A 146 -23.59 -8.76 -7.81
N THR A 147 -23.92 -9.11 -9.06
CA THR A 147 -24.95 -8.40 -9.82
C THR A 147 -26.31 -8.57 -9.14
N PRO A 148 -27.18 -7.54 -9.12
CA PRO A 148 -28.48 -7.60 -8.44
C PRO A 148 -29.37 -8.77 -8.90
N ASP A 149 -29.19 -9.28 -10.12
CA ASP A 149 -29.95 -10.40 -10.67
C ASP A 149 -29.52 -11.78 -10.12
N SER A 150 -28.28 -11.91 -9.61
CA SER A 150 -27.77 -13.19 -9.10
C SER A 150 -28.23 -13.53 -7.68
N ARG A 151 -28.93 -12.60 -7.00
CA ARG A 151 -29.50 -12.81 -5.65
C ARG A 151 -30.96 -13.28 -5.67
N ARG A 152 -31.62 -13.30 -6.83
CA ARG A 152 -33.06 -13.66 -6.98
C ARG A 152 -33.30 -15.10 -7.46
N ARG A 153 -32.29 -15.95 -7.54
CA ARG A 153 -32.40 -17.36 -7.96
C ARG A 153 -32.06 -18.30 -6.82
#